data_AF-H2YNX7-F1
#
_entry.id   AF-H2YNX7-F1
#
_cell.length_a   1.000
_cell.length_b   1.000
_cell.length_c   1.000
_cell.angle_alpha   90.00
_cell.angle_beta   90.00
_cell.angle_gamma   90.00
#
_symmetry.space_group_name_H-M   'P 1'
#
loop_
_entity.id
_entity.type
_entity.pdbx_description
1 polymer ?
#
loop_
_entity_poly.entity_id
_entity_poly.type
_entity_poly.pdbx_seq_one_letter_code
_entity_poly.pdbx_strand_id
1 'polypeptide(L)'
;MCLNEWCHILILFGAVVGGVNYISKSNNQLYCLKFPTVHQARFLSIKCNLSQIVMQSCKLSARILQYFLVFYYIVGFVTRGFVAELLRANESEGDVMSIFNVMEILMLGWTLWLSGSILLLLHNISWHLFNVYVTKMYPFPVDSIFPEDKVILLTSNLGSNQPILVQHLAFQYLSDVASSSAN
;
A
#
# COMPACT_ATOMS: atom_id res chain seq x y z
N MET A 1 -23.60 -1.11 -25.22
CA MET A 1 -22.15 -1.01 -24.94
C MET A 1 -21.62 -2.42 -24.82
N CYS A 2 -20.53 -2.77 -25.50
CA CYS A 2 -19.93 -4.11 -25.41
C CYS A 2 -18.88 -4.14 -24.31
N LEU A 3 -18.85 -5.21 -23.51
CA LEU A 3 -17.88 -5.36 -22.43
C LEU A 3 -16.50 -5.69 -23.03
N ASN A 4 -15.51 -4.80 -22.85
CA ASN A 4 -14.13 -5.09 -23.23
C ASN A 4 -13.50 -6.04 -22.21
N GLU A 5 -13.27 -7.27 -22.63
CA GLU A 5 -12.71 -8.32 -21.80
C GLU A 5 -11.33 -7.95 -21.23
N TRP A 6 -10.47 -7.31 -22.03
CA TRP A 6 -9.13 -6.89 -21.59
C TRP A 6 -9.18 -6.00 -20.35
N CYS A 7 -10.08 -5.01 -20.35
CA CYS A 7 -10.26 -4.11 -19.22
C CYS A 7 -10.85 -4.85 -18.02
N HIS A 8 -11.81 -5.76 -18.24
CA HIS A 8 -12.41 -6.55 -17.17
C HIS A 8 -11.36 -7.39 -16.42
N ILE A 9 -10.53 -8.14 -17.16
CA ILE A 9 -9.47 -8.97 -16.57
C ILE A 9 -8.47 -8.11 -15.79
N LEU A 10 -8.07 -6.97 -16.37
CA LEU A 10 -7.09 -6.08 -15.75
C LEU A 10 -7.61 -5.48 -14.43
N ILE A 11 -8.88 -5.06 -14.39
CA ILE A 11 -9.51 -4.54 -13.17
C ILE A 11 -9.66 -5.64 -12.11
N LEU A 12 -10.13 -6.83 -12.51
CA LEU A 12 -10.29 -7.97 -11.60
C LEU A 12 -8.95 -8.35 -10.97
N PHE A 13 -7.89 -8.44 -11.79
CA PHE A 13 -6.54 -8.75 -11.33
C PHE A 13 -6.01 -7.69 -10.37
N GLY A 14 -6.16 -6.41 -10.71
CA GLY A 14 -5.76 -5.30 -9.85
C GLY A 14 -6.45 -5.34 -8.47
N ALA A 15 -7.74 -5.66 -8.44
CA ALA A 15 -8.50 -5.81 -7.20
C ALA A 15 -7.99 -6.97 -6.34
N VAL A 16 -7.73 -8.14 -6.95
CA VAL A 16 -7.17 -9.31 -6.25
C VAL A 16 -5.78 -9.01 -5.69
N VAL A 17 -4.89 -8.41 -6.49
CA VAL A 17 -3.55 -8.01 -6.05
C VAL A 17 -3.66 -7.03 -4.87
N GLY A 18 -4.50 -6.01 -4.97
CA GLY A 18 -4.72 -5.05 -3.88
C GLY A 18 -5.23 -5.71 -2.61
N GLY A 19 -6.24 -6.59 -2.71
CA GLY A 19 -6.83 -7.30 -1.58
C GLY A 19 -5.83 -8.22 -0.87
N VAL A 20 -5.08 -9.04 -1.62
CA VAL A 20 -4.05 -9.92 -1.05
C VAL A 20 -2.96 -9.11 -0.33
N ASN A 21 -2.55 -7.98 -0.90
CA ASN A 21 -1.57 -7.10 -0.26
C ASN A 21 -2.08 -6.49 1.04
N TYR A 22 -3.32 -6.01 1.04
CA TYR A 22 -3.94 -5.43 2.22
C TYR A 22 -4.02 -6.44 3.36
N ILE A 23 -4.53 -7.66 3.08
CA ILE A 23 -4.64 -8.74 4.07
C ILE A 23 -3.26 -9.14 4.60
N SER A 24 -2.28 -9.33 3.71
CA SER A 24 -0.91 -9.69 4.10
C SER A 24 -0.26 -8.62 4.98
N LYS A 25 -0.45 -7.33 4.68
CA LYS A 25 0.08 -6.23 5.49
C LYS A 25 -0.63 -6.08 6.83
N SER A 26 -1.94 -6.31 6.87
CA SER A 26 -2.74 -6.28 8.08
C SER A 26 -2.31 -7.39 9.05
N ASN A 27 -2.21 -8.63 8.56
CA ASN A 27 -1.80 -9.78 9.38
C ASN A 27 -0.38 -9.63 9.95
N ASN A 28 0.53 -9.02 9.19
CA ASN A 28 1.91 -8.81 9.64
C ASN A 28 2.10 -7.56 10.52
N GLN A 29 1.01 -6.89 10.94
CA GLN A 29 1.03 -5.64 11.71
C GLN A 29 1.98 -4.59 11.10
N LEU A 30 2.14 -4.59 9.77
CA LEU A 30 3.05 -3.67 9.07
C LEU A 30 2.55 -2.22 9.08
N TYR A 31 1.31 -2.01 9.52
CA TYR A 31 0.74 -0.69 9.82
C TYR A 31 1.20 -0.12 11.18
N CYS A 32 1.87 -0.93 12.00
CA CYS A 32 2.42 -0.46 13.27
C CYS A 32 3.78 0.19 13.03
N LEU A 33 3.88 1.50 13.29
CA LEU A 33 5.11 2.29 13.16
C LEU A 33 6.16 1.79 14.15
N LYS A 34 7.08 0.93 13.70
CA LYS A 34 8.25 0.54 14.50
C LYS A 34 9.30 1.65 14.40
N PHE A 35 9.55 2.35 15.50
CA PHE A 35 10.63 3.32 15.58
C PHE A 35 11.98 2.60 15.60
N PRO A 36 12.85 2.79 14.58
CA PRO A 36 14.14 2.12 14.57
C PRO A 36 15.09 2.72 15.61
N THR A 37 15.65 1.88 16.47
CA THR A 37 16.52 2.24 17.60
C THR A 37 17.89 2.78 17.20
N VAL A 38 18.31 2.61 15.93
CA VAL A 38 19.63 3.03 15.43
C VAL A 38 19.51 3.76 14.10
N HIS A 39 19.94 5.02 14.07
CA HIS A 39 19.92 5.87 12.87
C HIS A 39 21.23 5.77 12.09
N GLN A 40 21.42 4.70 11.33
CA GLN A 40 22.54 4.61 10.39
C GLN A 40 22.25 5.33 9.06
N ALA A 41 23.33 5.73 8.37
CA ALA A 41 23.36 6.54 7.15
C ALA A 41 22.30 6.13 6.11
N ARG A 42 21.17 6.86 6.14
CA ARG A 42 19.87 6.44 5.58
C ARG A 42 19.88 6.22 4.06
N PHE A 43 20.76 6.86 3.29
CA PHE A 43 20.61 6.90 1.82
C PHE A 43 21.16 5.67 1.07
N LEU A 44 22.22 5.03 1.58
CA LEU A 44 22.87 3.89 0.92
C LEU A 44 22.14 2.56 1.18
N SER A 45 21.66 2.35 2.41
CA SER A 45 20.85 1.18 2.77
C SER A 45 19.47 1.19 2.10
N ILE A 46 18.88 2.36 1.87
CA ILE A 46 17.62 2.48 1.11
C ILE A 46 17.82 2.03 -0.34
N LYS A 47 18.92 2.41 -1.01
CA LYS A 47 19.17 1.98 -2.39
C LYS A 47 19.35 0.46 -2.53
N CYS A 48 20.06 -0.19 -1.60
CA CYS A 48 20.20 -1.64 -1.59
C CYS A 48 18.88 -2.37 -1.30
N ASN A 49 18.11 -1.89 -0.31
CA ASN A 49 16.84 -2.50 0.05
C ASN A 49 15.77 -2.29 -1.03
N LEU A 50 15.80 -1.17 -1.77
CA LEU A 50 14.86 -0.91 -2.87
C LEU A 50 14.94 -1.97 -3.97
N SER A 51 16.15 -2.38 -4.38
CA SER A 51 16.32 -3.45 -5.37
C SER A 51 15.72 -4.77 -4.88
N GLN A 52 15.92 -5.10 -3.59
CA GLN A 52 15.31 -6.27 -2.98
C GLN A 52 13.78 -6.16 -2.94
N ILE A 53 13.23 -4.99 -2.62
CA ILE A 53 11.78 -4.73 -2.62
C ILE A 53 11.20 -4.88 -4.02
N VAL A 54 11.89 -4.39 -5.06
CA VAL A 54 11.48 -4.56 -6.46
C VAL A 54 11.44 -6.04 -6.82
N MET A 55 12.50 -6.78 -6.53
CA MET A 55 12.59 -8.21 -6.85
C MET A 55 11.54 -9.02 -6.09
N GLN A 56 11.26 -8.70 -4.83
CA GLN A 56 10.21 -9.33 -4.05
C GLN A 56 8.81 -9.02 -4.61
N SER A 57 8.55 -7.76 -4.98
CA SER A 57 7.28 -7.33 -5.58
C SER A 57 7.02 -8.06 -6.90
N CYS A 58 8.05 -8.19 -7.73
CA CYS A 58 8.02 -8.90 -9.00
C CYS A 58 7.71 -10.39 -8.82
N LYS A 59 8.38 -11.07 -7.87
CA LYS A 59 8.13 -12.48 -7.52
C LYS A 59 6.74 -12.71 -6.92
N LEU A 60 6.26 -11.77 -6.11
CA LEU A 60 4.92 -11.84 -5.52
C LEU A 60 3.85 -11.66 -6.60
N SER A 61 4.00 -10.67 -7.48
CA SER A 61 3.13 -10.44 -8.63
C SER A 61 3.06 -11.67 -9.54
N ALA A 62 4.21 -12.28 -9.85
CA ALA A 62 4.27 -13.49 -10.68
C ALA A 62 3.49 -14.66 -10.05
N ARG A 63 3.62 -14.87 -8.73
CA ARG A 63 2.87 -15.90 -8.01
C ARG A 63 1.37 -15.64 -8.04
N ILE A 64 0.94 -14.41 -7.73
CA ILE A 64 -0.49 -14.05 -7.76
C ILE A 64 -1.07 -14.23 -9.16
N LEU A 65 -0.32 -13.84 -10.19
CA LEU A 65 -0.72 -14.03 -11.59
C LEU A 65 -0.95 -15.50 -11.95
N GLN A 66 -0.07 -16.41 -11.51
CA GLN A 66 -0.25 -17.84 -11.76
C GLN A 66 -1.56 -18.37 -11.17
N TYR A 67 -1.83 -18.05 -9.89
CA TYR A 67 -3.07 -18.46 -9.24
C TYR A 67 -4.30 -17.81 -9.88
N PHE A 68 -4.19 -16.53 -10.24
CA PHE A 68 -5.27 -15.80 -10.89
C PHE A 68 -5.61 -16.37 -12.26
N LEU A 69 -4.61 -16.69 -13.10
CA LEU A 69 -4.85 -17.27 -14.42
C LEU A 69 -5.52 -18.64 -14.32
N VAL A 70 -5.08 -19.49 -13.39
CA VAL A 70 -5.73 -20.80 -13.15
C VAL A 70 -7.16 -20.63 -12.66
N PHE A 71 -7.40 -19.71 -11.73
CA PHE A 71 -8.74 -19.43 -11.22
C PHE A 71 -9.66 -18.84 -12.29
N TYR A 72 -9.16 -17.89 -13.08
CA TYR A 72 -9.90 -17.27 -14.18
C TYR A 72 -10.18 -18.28 -15.30
N TYR A 73 -9.30 -19.24 -15.56
CA TYR A 73 -9.58 -20.31 -16.51
C TYR A 73 -10.77 -21.19 -16.07
N ILE A 74 -10.91 -21.46 -14.77
CA ILE A 74 -12.00 -22.30 -14.24
C ILE A 74 -13.32 -21.51 -14.09
N VAL A 75 -13.24 -20.27 -13.60
CA VAL A 75 -14.41 -19.49 -13.16
C VAL A 75 -14.73 -18.32 -14.11
N GLY A 76 -13.90 -18.10 -15.13
CA GLY A 76 -13.96 -16.93 -16.02
C GLY A 76 -15.31 -16.74 -16.69
N PHE A 77 -15.95 -17.83 -17.12
CA PHE A 77 -17.28 -17.80 -17.73
C PHE A 77 -18.35 -17.23 -16.77
N VAL A 78 -18.31 -17.63 -15.50
CA VAL A 78 -19.25 -17.15 -14.46
C VAL A 78 -19.00 -15.67 -14.15
N THR A 79 -17.73 -15.28 -14.00
CA THR A 79 -17.38 -13.88 -13.72
C THR A 79 -17.75 -12.94 -14.87
N ARG A 80 -17.60 -13.40 -16.11
CA ARG A 80 -18.00 -12.66 -17.31
C ARG A 80 -19.51 -12.41 -17.33
N GLY A 81 -20.31 -13.47 -17.17
CA GLY A 81 -21.77 -13.36 -17.16
C GLY A 81 -22.29 -12.44 -16.06
N PHE A 82 -21.74 -12.55 -14.85
CA PHE A 82 -22.11 -11.69 -13.73
C PHE A 82 -21.82 -10.20 -14.01
N VAL A 83 -20.67 -9.88 -14.59
CA VAL A 83 -20.30 -8.49 -14.90
C VAL A 83 -21.09 -7.94 -16.08
N ALA A 84 -21.38 -8.75 -17.10
CA ALA A 84 -22.24 -8.35 -18.21
C ALA A 84 -23.66 -8.02 -17.72
N GLU A 85 -24.22 -8.83 -16.82
CA GLU A 85 -25.52 -8.59 -16.18
C GLU A 85 -25.51 -7.32 -15.32
N LEU A 86 -24.47 -7.14 -14.48
CA LEU A 86 -24.32 -5.95 -13.63
C LEU A 86 -24.23 -4.65 -14.44
N LEU A 87 -23.51 -4.66 -15.56
CA LEU A 87 -23.31 -3.48 -16.42
C LEU A 87 -24.40 -3.30 -17.49
N ARG A 88 -25.39 -4.21 -17.59
CA ARG A 88 -26.40 -4.24 -18.67
C ARG A 88 -25.77 -4.09 -20.06
N ALA A 89 -24.60 -4.71 -20.23
CA ALA A 89 -23.79 -4.62 -21.44
C ALA A 89 -23.96 -5.93 -22.24
N ASN A 90 -23.97 -5.83 -23.58
CA ASN A 90 -23.94 -7.03 -24.40
C ASN A 90 -22.53 -7.63 -24.36
N GLU A 91 -22.46 -8.96 -24.30
CA GLU A 91 -21.21 -9.69 -24.44
C GLU A 91 -20.63 -9.43 -25.84
N SER A 92 -19.34 -9.10 -25.89
CA SER A 92 -18.63 -8.94 -27.16
C SER A 92 -18.22 -10.33 -27.66
N GLU A 93 -18.42 -10.62 -28.95
CA GLU A 93 -18.20 -11.94 -29.57
C GLU A 93 -16.72 -12.40 -29.64
N GLY A 94 -15.78 -11.62 -29.09
CA GLY A 94 -14.35 -11.93 -29.11
C GLY A 94 -13.89 -12.55 -27.79
N ASP A 95 -13.67 -13.87 -27.79
CA ASP A 95 -13.09 -14.59 -26.65
C ASP A 95 -11.56 -14.43 -26.64
N VAL A 96 -11.04 -13.56 -25.77
CA VAL A 96 -9.59 -13.28 -25.65
C VAL A 96 -8.83 -14.49 -25.10
N MET A 97 -9.55 -15.41 -24.44
CA MET A 97 -8.99 -16.66 -23.90
C MET A 97 -9.09 -17.83 -24.88
N SER A 98 -9.36 -17.58 -26.16
CA SER A 98 -9.37 -18.63 -27.17
C SER A 98 -7.96 -19.20 -27.37
N ILE A 99 -7.85 -20.53 -27.26
CA ILE A 99 -6.59 -21.30 -27.34
C ILE A 99 -5.82 -21.02 -28.65
N PHE A 100 -6.52 -20.57 -29.69
CA PHE A 100 -5.94 -20.25 -31.00
C PHE A 100 -5.10 -18.97 -31.01
N ASN A 101 -5.20 -18.10 -29.99
CA ASN A 101 -4.47 -16.83 -29.96
C ASN A 101 -3.42 -16.75 -28.84
N VAL A 102 -2.46 -17.68 -28.89
CA VAL A 102 -1.36 -17.81 -27.91
C VAL A 102 -0.59 -16.50 -27.71
N MET A 103 -0.46 -15.69 -28.78
CA MET A 103 0.26 -14.41 -28.73
C MET A 103 -0.49 -13.38 -27.87
N GLU A 104 -1.82 -13.29 -28.01
CA GLU A 104 -2.65 -12.40 -27.17
C GLU A 104 -2.63 -12.83 -25.71
N ILE A 105 -2.67 -14.13 -25.43
CA ILE A 105 -2.58 -14.65 -24.05
C ILE A 105 -1.23 -14.30 -23.41
N LEU A 106 -0.13 -14.40 -24.17
CA LEU A 106 1.20 -14.03 -23.69
C LEU A 106 1.30 -12.52 -23.41
N MET A 107 0.75 -11.70 -24.31
CA MET A 107 0.70 -10.24 -24.15
C MET A 107 -0.17 -9.83 -22.96
N LEU A 108 -1.31 -10.50 -22.75
CA LEU A 108 -2.16 -10.31 -21.59
C LEU A 108 -1.44 -10.72 -20.30
N GLY A 109 -0.78 -11.86 -20.27
CA GLY A 109 0.02 -12.29 -19.12
C GLY A 109 1.13 -11.28 -18.77
N TRP A 110 1.83 -10.77 -19.79
CA TRP A 110 2.89 -9.77 -19.60
C TRP A 110 2.36 -8.44 -19.07
N THR A 111 1.25 -7.94 -19.64
CA THR A 111 0.61 -6.69 -19.20
C THR A 111 0.05 -6.80 -17.78
N LEU A 112 -0.56 -7.93 -17.42
CA LEU A 112 -1.01 -8.20 -16.05
C LEU A 112 0.16 -8.27 -15.08
N TRP A 113 1.22 -9.00 -15.43
CA TRP A 113 2.39 -9.10 -14.56
C TRP A 113 3.06 -7.75 -14.30
N LEU A 114 3.27 -6.96 -15.36
CA LEU A 114 3.87 -5.63 -15.27
C LEU A 114 2.99 -4.69 -14.47
N SER A 115 1.68 -4.63 -14.76
CA SER A 115 0.75 -3.75 -14.04
C SER A 115 0.66 -4.11 -12.55
N GLY A 116 0.56 -5.39 -12.21
CA GLY A 116 0.58 -5.87 -10.83
C GLY A 116 1.89 -5.52 -10.11
N SER A 117 3.02 -5.67 -10.79
CA SER A 117 4.35 -5.34 -10.24
C SER A 117 4.51 -3.84 -9.99
N ILE A 118 4.05 -3.00 -10.92
CA ILE A 118 4.07 -1.53 -10.78
C ILE A 118 3.16 -1.10 -9.62
N LEU A 119 1.96 -1.66 -9.52
CA LEU A 119 1.01 -1.33 -8.46
C LEU A 119 1.56 -1.69 -7.07
N LEU A 120 2.15 -2.88 -6.94
CA LEU A 120 2.86 -3.34 -5.75
C LEU A 120 4.03 -2.44 -5.37
N LEU A 121 4.85 -2.09 -6.35
CA LEU A 121 6.03 -1.26 -6.16
C LEU A 121 5.65 0.15 -5.73
N LEU A 122 4.66 0.77 -6.40
CA LEU A 122 4.17 2.09 -6.06
C LEU A 122 3.59 2.13 -4.65
N HIS A 123 2.79 1.12 -4.29
CA HIS A 123 2.22 1.00 -2.96
C HIS A 123 3.30 0.83 -1.87
N ASN A 124 4.33 0.02 -2.13
CA ASN A 124 5.45 -0.16 -1.21
C ASN A 124 6.30 1.11 -1.07
N ILE A 125 6.63 1.78 -2.17
CA ILE A 125 7.38 3.04 -2.16
C ILE A 125 6.58 4.12 -1.42
N SER A 126 5.28 4.25 -1.71
CA SER A 126 4.39 5.20 -1.03
C SER A 126 4.38 4.97 0.48
N TRP A 127 4.26 3.71 0.93
CA TRP A 127 4.32 3.36 2.35
C TRP A 127 5.68 3.68 2.99
N HIS A 128 6.79 3.36 2.31
CA HIS A 128 8.13 3.71 2.79
C HIS A 128 8.33 5.22 2.89
N LEU A 129 7.87 5.98 1.90
CA LEU A 129 7.97 7.44 1.89
C LEU A 129 7.14 8.05 3.02
N PHE A 130 5.93 7.53 3.25
CA PHE A 130 5.07 7.92 4.37
C PHE A 130 5.74 7.66 5.72
N ASN A 131 6.29 6.45 5.92
CA ASN A 131 7.02 6.13 7.14
C ASN A 131 8.22 7.04 7.36
N VAL A 132 9.00 7.34 6.31
CA VAL A 132 10.12 8.28 6.40
C VAL A 132 9.65 9.69 6.73
N TYR A 133 8.53 10.13 6.17
CA TYR A 133 7.95 11.44 6.47
C TYR A 133 7.51 11.54 7.94
N VAL A 134 6.82 10.53 8.45
CA VAL A 134 6.36 10.46 9.86
C VAL A 134 7.52 10.29 10.84
N THR A 135 8.58 9.58 10.45
CA THR A 135 9.79 9.35 11.28
C THR A 135 10.92 10.35 11.01
N LYS A 136 10.63 11.48 10.35
CA LYS A 136 11.61 12.57 10.25
C LYS A 136 12.02 12.97 11.66
N MET A 137 13.33 12.96 11.90
CA MET A 137 13.95 13.30 13.17
C MET A 137 13.61 14.75 13.48
N TYR A 138 12.79 14.98 14.50
CA TYR A 138 12.68 16.30 15.10
C TYR A 138 13.85 16.43 16.07
N PRO A 139 14.81 17.34 15.83
CA PRO A 139 15.73 17.71 16.88
C PRO A 139 14.87 18.37 17.95
N PHE A 140 14.66 17.66 19.06
CA PHE A 140 14.10 18.31 20.24
C PHE A 140 15.03 19.48 20.58
N PRO A 141 14.54 20.73 20.60
CA PRO A 141 15.32 21.80 21.18
C PRO A 141 15.55 21.39 22.63
N VAL A 142 16.79 20.99 22.94
CA VAL A 142 17.21 20.82 24.33
C VAL A 142 17.29 22.24 24.84
N ASP A 143 16.22 22.68 25.51
CA ASP A 143 16.22 23.97 26.18
C ASP A 143 17.44 24.00 27.10
N SER A 144 18.29 25.01 26.91
CA SER A 144 19.45 25.24 27.74
C SER A 144 19.02 25.37 29.21
N ILE A 145 19.89 24.88 30.11
CA ILE A 145 19.72 24.67 31.56
C ILE A 145 19.33 25.94 32.38
N PHE A 146 18.98 27.07 31.74
CA PHE A 146 18.54 28.29 32.42
C PHE A 146 17.01 28.45 32.36
N PRO A 147 16.29 28.30 33.50
CA PRO A 147 14.85 28.44 33.55
C PRO A 147 14.51 29.90 33.88
N GLU A 148 14.28 30.71 32.87
CA GLU A 148 13.53 31.96 33.05
C GLU A 148 12.27 31.90 32.19
N ASP A 149 11.18 31.52 32.86
CA ASP A 149 9.78 31.75 32.51
C ASP A 149 9.35 31.49 31.07
N LYS A 150 9.30 30.20 30.72
CA LYS A 150 8.34 29.77 29.71
C LYS A 150 7.66 28.50 30.16
N VAL A 151 6.43 28.67 30.66
CA VAL A 151 5.46 27.57 30.74
C VAL A 151 5.10 27.19 29.30
N ILE A 152 5.96 26.39 28.66
CA ILE A 152 5.67 25.81 27.36
C ILE A 152 4.62 24.74 27.60
N LEU A 153 3.35 25.15 27.65
CA LEU A 153 2.24 24.24 27.65
C LEU A 153 2.35 23.37 26.39
N LEU A 154 2.28 22.04 26.53
CA LEU A 154 2.23 21.12 25.38
C LEU A 154 1.12 21.52 24.38
N THR A 155 0.08 22.22 24.85
CA THR A 155 -1.01 22.77 24.03
C THR A 155 -0.61 23.93 23.11
N SER A 156 0.46 24.69 23.41
CA SER A 156 0.95 25.72 22.49
C SER A 156 1.66 25.13 21.26
N ASN A 157 2.07 23.86 21.36
CA ASN A 157 2.73 23.10 20.30
C ASN A 157 1.76 22.20 19.51
N LEU A 158 0.44 22.26 19.75
CA LEU A 158 -0.58 21.61 18.91
C LEU A 158 -0.83 22.36 17.58
N GLY A 159 -0.23 23.53 17.38
CA GLY A 159 -0.40 24.33 16.17
C GLY A 159 0.03 23.60 14.89
N SER A 160 -0.64 23.95 13.78
CA SER A 160 -0.58 23.39 12.41
C SER A 160 0.81 23.13 11.79
N ASN A 161 1.91 23.49 12.45
CA ASN A 161 3.27 23.44 11.91
C ASN A 161 4.19 22.44 12.63
N GLN A 162 3.63 21.60 13.52
CA GLN A 162 4.38 20.61 14.28
C GLN A 162 4.31 19.21 13.64
N PRO A 163 5.36 18.39 13.77
CA PRO A 163 5.36 17.05 13.19
C PRO A 163 4.30 16.18 13.83
N ILE A 164 3.64 15.34 13.01
CA ILE A 164 2.56 14.41 13.39
C ILE A 164 2.93 13.55 14.62
N LEU A 165 4.21 13.21 14.79
CA LEU A 165 4.71 12.49 15.95
C LEU A 165 4.51 13.24 17.28
N VAL A 166 4.81 14.54 17.30
CA VAL A 166 4.67 15.38 18.50
C VAL A 166 3.19 15.60 18.81
N GLN A 167 2.35 15.74 17.79
CA GLN A 167 0.90 15.80 17.96
C GLN A 167 0.35 14.49 18.55
N HIS A 168 0.80 13.32 18.08
CA HIS A 168 0.39 12.03 18.64
C HIS A 168 0.84 11.84 20.09
N LEU A 169 2.09 12.20 20.41
CA LEU A 169 2.60 12.12 21.79
C LEU A 169 1.85 13.09 22.72
N ALA A 170 1.60 14.32 22.26
CA ALA A 170 0.81 15.30 23.00
C ALA A 170 -0.63 14.82 23.24
N PHE A 171 -1.25 14.21 22.22
CA PHE A 171 -2.58 13.64 22.33
C PHE A 171 -2.64 12.47 23.31
N GLN A 172 -1.65 11.57 23.26
CA GLN A 172 -1.55 10.44 24.18
C GLN A 172 -1.35 10.91 25.63
N TYR A 173 -0.51 11.92 25.84
CA TYR A 173 -0.33 12.52 27.15
C TYR A 173 -1.63 13.16 27.68
N LEU A 174 -2.36 13.88 26.81
CA LEU A 174 -3.65 14.46 27.18
C LEU A 174 -4.71 13.38 27.51
N SER A 175 -4.74 12.27 26.78
CA SER A 175 -5.66 11.17 27.10
C SER A 175 -5.34 10.51 28.43
N ASP A 176 -4.05 10.30 28.73
CA ASP A 176 -3.62 9.71 30.01
C ASP A 176 -3.99 10.63 31.18
N VAL A 177 -3.74 11.94 31.06
CA VAL A 177 -4.11 12.94 32.07
C VAL A 177 -5.63 13.03 32.25
N ALA A 178 -6.41 13.03 31.16
CA ALA A 178 -7.88 13.05 31.23
C ALA A 178 -8.45 11.79 31.90
N SER A 179 -7.85 10.62 31.67
CA SER A 179 -8.24 9.37 32.33
C SER A 179 -7.90 9.37 33.82
N SER A 180 -6.80 10.01 34.21
CA SER A 180 -6.38 10.16 35.60
C SER A 180 -7.19 11.19 36.37
N SER A 181 -7.80 12.19 35.72
CA SER A 181 -8.66 13.17 36.38
C SER A 181 -10.12 12.72 36.53
N ALA A 182 -10.48 11.58 35.93
CA ALA A 182 -11.82 11.00 35.97
C ALA A 182 -11.99 9.93 37.07
N ASN A 183 -10.90 9.54 37.74
CA ASN A 183 -10.88 8.73 38.96
C ASN A 183 -10.64 9.62 40.19
#